data_AF-A0A1I0MBW7-F1
#
_entry.id   AF-A0A1I0MBW7-F1
#
_cell.length_a   1.000
_cell.length_b   1.000
_cell.length_c   1.000
_cell.angle_alpha   90.00
_cell.angle_beta   90.00
_cell.angle_gamma   90.00
#
_symmetry.space_group_name_H-M   'P 1'
#
loop_
_entity.id
_entity.type
_entity.pdbx_description
1 polymer ?
#
loop_
_entity_poly.entity_id
_entity_poly.type
_entity_poly.pdbx_seq_one_letter_code
_entity_poly.pdbx_strand_id
1 'polypeptide(L)'
;MTRYTPECSDGTLFLVADGDRLEVGAVDDVVGAIGGDTHSIEYDRQQRTQPWLETDDGVLEIDVREAVTTLPHTDELVSELREYDMETDRYGLPRRTVEFADRLVDILEQQGQSASPDGEQQGPP
;
A
#
# COMPACT_ATOMS: atom_id res chain seq x y z
N MET A 1 -10.85 -10.67 11.97
CA MET A 1 -10.52 -9.96 10.72
C MET A 1 -9.53 -10.82 9.97
N THR A 2 -9.92 -11.29 8.78
CA THR A 2 -9.02 -12.02 7.88
C THR A 2 -8.03 -11.02 7.28
N ARG A 3 -6.75 -11.38 7.28
CA ARG A 3 -5.68 -10.61 6.64
C ARG A 3 -5.20 -11.38 5.42
N TYR A 4 -5.27 -10.72 4.28
CA TYR A 4 -4.74 -11.25 3.04
C TYR A 4 -3.28 -10.84 2.88
N THR A 5 -2.43 -11.82 2.69
CA THR A 5 -1.00 -11.58 2.46
C THR A 5 -0.78 -11.51 0.95
N PRO A 6 -0.03 -10.51 0.46
CA PRO A 6 0.39 -10.50 -0.93
C PRO A 6 1.35 -11.65 -1.22
N GLU A 7 1.09 -12.34 -2.32
CA GLU A 7 1.90 -13.43 -2.87
C GLU A 7 2.16 -13.13 -4.34
N CYS A 8 3.44 -13.03 -4.71
CA CYS A 8 3.83 -12.88 -6.10
C CYS A 8 4.09 -14.24 -6.72
N SER A 9 3.40 -14.56 -7.82
CA SER A 9 3.58 -15.78 -8.59
C SER A 9 3.64 -15.44 -10.08
N ASP A 10 4.74 -15.80 -10.74
CA ASP A 10 4.98 -15.51 -12.17
C ASP A 10 4.88 -14.01 -12.55
N GLY A 11 5.17 -13.11 -11.60
CA GLY A 11 5.04 -11.66 -11.79
C GLY A 11 3.62 -11.13 -11.59
N THR A 12 2.65 -12.00 -11.30
CA THR A 12 1.28 -11.63 -10.93
C THR A 12 1.12 -11.59 -9.41
N LEU A 13 0.48 -10.53 -8.93
CA LEU A 13 0.13 -10.33 -7.53
C LEU A 13 -1.18 -11.04 -7.19
N PHE A 14 -1.11 -11.83 -6.13
CA PHE A 14 -2.26 -12.50 -5.53
C PHE A 14 -2.40 -12.10 -4.07
N LEU A 15 -3.62 -11.94 -3.59
CA LEU A 15 -3.93 -11.74 -2.19
C LEU A 15 -4.47 -13.06 -1.65
N VAL A 16 -3.73 -13.69 -0.73
CA VAL A 16 -4.06 -15.02 -0.18
C VAL A 16 -4.43 -14.94 1.30
N ALA A 17 -5.52 -15.60 1.68
CA ALA A 17 -5.91 -15.79 3.08
C ALA A 17 -6.76 -17.04 3.27
N ASP A 18 -6.46 -17.87 4.28
CA ASP A 18 -7.31 -18.98 4.74
C ASP A 18 -7.92 -19.86 3.62
N GLY A 19 -7.14 -20.16 2.57
CA GLY A 19 -7.57 -20.97 1.42
C GLY A 19 -8.30 -20.19 0.32
N ASP A 20 -8.46 -18.89 0.51
CA ASP A 20 -8.92 -17.93 -0.49
C ASP A 20 -7.73 -17.27 -1.20
N ARG A 21 -7.89 -16.99 -2.50
CA ARG A 21 -6.88 -16.35 -3.34
C ARG A 21 -7.58 -15.42 -4.33
N LEU A 22 -7.25 -14.13 -4.27
CA LEU A 22 -7.69 -13.13 -5.23
C LEU A 22 -6.54 -12.72 -6.15
N GLU A 23 -6.76 -12.76 -7.45
CA GLU A 23 -5.84 -12.20 -8.44
C GLU A 23 -6.04 -10.69 -8.57
N VAL A 24 -4.97 -9.91 -8.47
CA VAL A 24 -5.02 -8.43 -8.58
C VAL A 24 -4.55 -7.95 -9.95
N GLY A 25 -3.46 -8.53 -10.47
CA GLY A 25 -2.82 -8.12 -11.72
C GLY A 25 -1.30 -8.27 -11.65
N ALA A 26 -0.57 -7.83 -12.68
CA ALA A 26 0.90 -7.87 -12.63
C ALA A 26 1.43 -6.88 -11.60
N VAL A 27 2.47 -7.26 -10.86
CA VAL A 27 3.14 -6.34 -9.90
C VAL A 27 3.66 -5.12 -10.63
N ASP A 28 4.20 -5.30 -11.84
CA ASP A 28 4.72 -4.22 -12.67
C ASP A 28 3.63 -3.21 -13.06
N ASP A 29 2.43 -3.69 -13.37
CA ASP A 29 1.27 -2.86 -13.68
C ASP A 29 0.80 -2.05 -12.46
N VAL A 30 0.80 -2.67 -11.27
CA VAL A 30 0.49 -1.96 -10.01
C VAL A 30 1.51 -0.87 -9.73
N VAL A 31 2.80 -1.20 -9.82
CA VAL A 31 3.90 -0.24 -9.60
C VAL A 31 3.83 0.91 -10.62
N GLY A 32 3.56 0.59 -11.88
CA GLY A 32 3.35 1.57 -12.94
C GLY A 32 2.13 2.47 -12.69
N ALA A 33 1.03 1.92 -12.19
CA ALA A 33 -0.17 2.67 -11.84
C ALA A 33 0.05 3.65 -10.67
N ILE A 34 0.92 3.30 -9.71
CA ILE A 34 1.29 4.16 -8.57
C ILE A 34 2.19 5.33 -9.00
N GLY A 35 2.92 5.17 -10.11
CA GLY A 35 3.83 6.18 -10.64
C GLY A 35 5.32 5.82 -10.56
N GLY A 36 5.64 4.56 -10.25
CA GLY A 36 7.01 4.03 -10.26
C GLY A 36 7.37 3.21 -9.03
N ASP A 37 8.60 2.69 -9.00
CA ASP A 37 9.12 1.82 -7.92
C ASP A 37 9.30 2.54 -6.57
N THR A 38 9.32 3.87 -6.56
CA THR A 38 9.58 4.67 -5.35
C THR A 38 8.48 5.70 -5.15
N HIS A 39 7.85 5.69 -3.98
CA HIS A 39 6.86 6.67 -3.57
C HIS A 39 7.41 7.52 -2.43
N SER A 40 7.48 8.84 -2.63
CA SER A 40 8.02 9.80 -1.68
C SER A 40 6.90 10.46 -0.89
N ILE A 41 6.86 10.25 0.43
CA ILE A 41 5.91 10.90 1.32
C ILE A 41 6.60 12.04 2.04
N GLU A 42 6.13 13.27 1.83
CA GLU A 42 6.66 14.43 2.54
C GLU A 42 6.14 14.47 3.97
N TYR A 43 7.06 14.44 4.95
CA TYR A 43 6.68 14.65 6.33
C TYR A 43 6.41 16.13 6.62
N ASP A 44 5.40 16.38 7.43
CA ASP A 44 5.10 17.71 7.96
C ASP A 44 6.25 18.24 8.84
N ARG A 45 6.38 19.56 8.94
CA ARG A 45 7.54 20.24 9.57
C ARG A 45 7.83 19.77 11.00
N GLN A 46 6.78 19.36 11.73
CA GLN A 46 6.86 18.86 13.11
C GLN A 46 7.47 17.44 13.19
N GLN A 47 7.28 16.62 12.15
CA GLN A 47 7.81 15.27 12.06
C GLN A 47 9.27 15.25 11.58
N ARG A 48 9.68 16.22 10.73
CA ARG A 48 11.07 16.37 10.24
C ARG A 48 12.13 16.64 11.31
N THR A 49 11.73 16.93 12.54
CA THR A 49 12.67 17.24 13.65
C THR A 49 12.97 16.01 14.52
N GLN A 50 12.38 14.85 14.20
CA GLN A 50 12.50 13.64 15.02
C GLN A 50 13.86 12.93 14.78
N PRO A 51 14.65 12.66 15.84
CA PRO A 51 16.02 12.15 15.70
C PRO A 51 16.13 10.67 15.28
N TRP A 52 15.03 9.91 15.34
CA TRP A 52 14.97 8.53 14.84
C TRP A 52 14.55 8.47 13.37
N LEU A 53 14.15 9.61 12.80
CA LEU A 53 13.87 9.76 11.39
C LEU A 53 15.21 10.06 10.68
N GLU A 54 16.00 9.02 10.40
CA GLU A 54 17.18 9.12 9.53
C GLU A 54 16.70 9.29 8.07
N THR A 55 16.09 10.45 7.77
CA THR A 55 15.75 10.85 6.40
C THR A 55 16.41 12.19 6.13
N ASP A 56 17.30 12.23 5.14
CA ASP A 56 18.20 13.35 4.85
C ASP A 56 17.44 14.67 4.55
N ASP A 57 16.18 14.60 4.11
CA ASP A 57 15.36 15.77 3.69
C ASP A 57 13.96 15.84 4.35
N GLY A 58 13.64 14.93 5.28
CA GLY A 58 12.29 14.81 5.84
C GLY A 58 11.25 14.27 4.85
N VAL A 59 11.69 13.38 3.97
CA VAL A 59 10.89 12.64 3.00
C VAL A 59 11.08 11.16 3.27
N LEU A 60 9.99 10.40 3.44
CA LEU A 60 10.07 8.93 3.47
C LEU A 60 10.07 8.42 2.03
N GLU A 61 11.15 7.80 1.60
CA GLU A 61 11.17 7.03 0.36
C GLU A 61 10.70 5.61 0.66
N ILE A 62 9.55 5.24 0.12
CA ILE A 62 9.00 3.90 0.24
C ILE A 62 9.21 3.16 -1.07
N ASP A 63 9.79 1.95 -0.98
CA ASP A 63 9.85 1.03 -2.11
C ASP A 63 8.45 0.44 -2.35
N VAL A 64 7.83 0.86 -3.44
CA VAL A 64 6.46 0.49 -3.80
C VAL A 64 6.37 -1.01 -4.04
N ARG A 65 7.36 -1.60 -4.71
CA ARG A 65 7.38 -3.04 -4.97
C ARG A 65 7.47 -3.84 -3.67
N GLU A 66 8.30 -3.39 -2.73
CA GLU A 66 8.36 -4.00 -1.40
C GLU A 66 7.01 -3.87 -0.68
N ALA A 67 6.41 -2.69 -0.67
CA ALA A 67 5.10 -2.45 -0.06
C ALA A 67 4.00 -3.35 -0.65
N VAL A 68 3.91 -3.43 -1.98
CA VAL A 68 2.96 -4.28 -2.71
C VAL A 68 3.10 -5.75 -2.32
N THR A 69 4.32 -6.21 -2.06
CA THR A 69 4.62 -7.64 -1.81
C THR A 69 4.74 -8.01 -0.33
N THR A 70 4.65 -7.03 0.57
CA THR A 70 4.86 -7.23 2.01
C THR A 70 3.65 -6.83 2.84
N LEU A 71 2.89 -5.79 2.43
CA LEU A 71 1.81 -5.24 3.25
C LEU A 71 0.57 -6.14 3.23
N PRO A 72 0.10 -6.60 4.40
CA PRO A 72 -1.13 -7.37 4.45
C PRO A 72 -2.35 -6.46 4.32
N HIS A 73 -3.36 -6.94 3.60
CA HIS A 73 -4.61 -6.22 3.36
C HIS A 73 -5.77 -6.80 4.18
N THR A 74 -6.77 -5.97 4.46
CA THR A 74 -7.99 -6.39 5.15
C THR A 74 -8.96 -7.05 4.18
N ASP A 75 -9.79 -7.95 4.71
CA ASP A 75 -10.89 -8.57 3.96
C ASP A 75 -11.86 -7.57 3.32
N GLU A 76 -12.05 -6.41 3.94
CA GLU A 76 -12.89 -5.33 3.39
C GLU A 76 -12.34 -4.80 2.06
N LEU A 77 -11.04 -4.50 2.02
CA LEU A 77 -10.37 -4.05 0.79
C LEU A 77 -10.41 -5.16 -0.26
N VAL A 78 -10.15 -6.41 0.11
CA VAL A 78 -10.20 -7.54 -0.83
C VAL A 78 -11.62 -7.77 -1.37
N SER A 79 -12.64 -7.60 -0.54
CA SER A 79 -14.04 -7.69 -0.95
C SER A 79 -14.41 -6.59 -1.94
N GLU A 80 -13.95 -5.36 -1.72
CA GLU A 80 -14.13 -4.25 -2.68
C GLU A 80 -13.43 -4.57 -4.01
N LEU A 81 -12.18 -5.06 -3.97
CA LEU A 81 -11.43 -5.42 -5.19
C LEU A 81 -12.09 -6.50 -6.03
N ARG A 82 -12.85 -7.40 -5.41
CA ARG A 82 -13.60 -8.45 -6.12
C ARG A 82 -14.75 -7.89 -6.95
N GLU A 83 -15.28 -6.74 -6.59
CA GLU A 83 -16.33 -6.07 -7.36
C GLU A 83 -15.78 -5.47 -8.66
N TYR A 84 -14.47 -5.23 -8.75
CA TYR A 84 -13.81 -4.79 -9.96
C TYR A 84 -13.42 -5.97 -10.85
N ASP A 85 -13.76 -5.89 -12.13
CA ASP A 85 -13.35 -6.86 -13.13
C ASP A 85 -11.87 -6.76 -13.50
N MET A 86 -11.35 -7.87 -14.01
CA MET A 86 -10.03 -7.97 -14.64
C MET A 86 -10.04 -7.58 -16.13
N GLU A 87 -11.19 -7.08 -16.63
CA GLU A 87 -11.26 -6.56 -17.98
C GLU A 87 -10.34 -5.34 -18.10
N THR A 88 -9.42 -5.42 -19.05
CA THR A 88 -8.45 -4.37 -19.32
C THR A 88 -9.19 -3.13 -19.81
N ASP A 89 -9.07 -2.00 -19.11
CA ASP A 89 -9.70 -0.75 -19.54
C ASP A 89 -8.92 -0.15 -20.74
N ARG A 90 -9.42 0.97 -21.29
CA ARG A 90 -8.85 1.69 -22.43
C ARG A 90 -7.36 2.01 -22.28
N TYR A 91 -6.86 2.10 -21.05
CA TYR A 91 -5.48 2.45 -20.72
C TYR A 91 -4.54 1.24 -20.60
N GLY A 92 -5.02 0.03 -20.89
CA GLY A 92 -4.18 -1.17 -20.94
C GLY A 92 -3.97 -1.85 -19.58
N LEU A 93 -4.60 -1.37 -18.51
CA LEU A 93 -4.56 -1.98 -17.18
C LEU A 93 -5.94 -2.47 -16.74
N PRO A 94 -6.04 -3.59 -15.99
CA PRO A 94 -7.27 -4.01 -15.35
C PRO A 94 -7.74 -2.97 -14.33
N ARG A 95 -9.06 -2.74 -14.26
CA ARG A 95 -9.62 -1.79 -13.28
C ARG A 95 -9.24 -2.17 -11.85
N ARG A 96 -9.31 -3.46 -11.51
CA ARG A 96 -8.89 -3.98 -10.20
C ARG A 96 -7.45 -3.58 -9.84
N THR A 97 -6.54 -3.60 -10.79
CA THR A 97 -5.12 -3.25 -10.58
C THR A 97 -4.97 -1.77 -10.25
N VAL A 98 -5.69 -0.89 -10.96
CA VAL A 98 -5.68 0.56 -10.73
C VAL A 98 -6.28 0.91 -9.36
N GLU A 99 -7.43 0.32 -9.02
CA GLU A 99 -8.10 0.56 -7.74
C GLU A 99 -7.25 0.05 -6.56
N PHE A 100 -6.55 -1.08 -6.73
CA PHE A 100 -5.59 -1.57 -5.74
C PHE A 100 -4.41 -0.61 -5.55
N ALA A 101 -3.83 -0.12 -6.65
CA ALA A 101 -2.75 0.86 -6.63
C ALA A 101 -3.15 2.13 -5.87
N ASP A 102 -4.32 2.69 -6.17
CA ASP A 102 -4.88 3.88 -5.53
C ASP A 102 -5.02 3.67 -4.01
N ARG A 103 -5.61 2.53 -3.59
CA ARG A 103 -5.73 2.21 -2.17
C ARG A 103 -4.42 1.93 -1.47
N LEU A 104 -3.43 1.37 -2.17
CA LEU A 104 -2.11 1.19 -1.59
C LEU A 104 -1.46 2.55 -1.31
N VAL A 105 -1.56 3.52 -2.23
CA VAL A 105 -1.07 4.88 -2.01
C VAL A 105 -1.73 5.51 -0.78
N ASP A 106 -3.06 5.44 -0.68
CA ASP A 106 -3.78 5.93 0.50
C ASP A 106 -3.27 5.31 1.81
N ILE A 107 -2.98 4.01 1.82
CA ILE A 107 -2.44 3.30 2.99
C ILE A 107 -1.03 3.78 3.30
N LEU A 108 -0.18 3.93 2.28
CA LEU A 108 1.19 4.40 2.43
C LEU A 108 1.22 5.83 2.98
N GLU A 109 0.41 6.75 2.44
CA GLU A 109 0.27 8.12 2.94
C GLU A 109 -0.19 8.15 4.40
N GLN A 110 -1.16 7.30 4.76
CA GLN A 110 -1.62 7.17 6.15
C GLN A 110 -0.54 6.60 7.07
N GLN A 111 0.25 5.60 6.63
CA GLN A 111 1.37 5.06 7.42
C GLN A 111 2.49 6.08 7.60
N GLY A 112 2.82 6.83 6.54
CA GLY A 112 3.73 7.96 6.61
C GLY A 112 3.27 8.97 7.66
N GLN A 113 2.00 9.37 7.65
CA GLN A 113 1.46 10.30 8.65
C GLN A 113 1.40 9.71 10.07
N SER A 114 1.12 8.41 10.20
CA SER A 114 0.99 7.70 11.48
C SER A 114 2.31 7.29 12.11
N ALA A 115 3.43 7.37 11.37
CA ALA A 115 4.77 7.21 11.94
C ALA A 115 5.13 8.35 12.92
N SER A 116 4.25 9.35 13.11
CA SER A 116 4.29 10.26 14.26
C SER A 116 4.27 9.49 15.58
N PRO A 117 5.22 9.72 16.51
CA PRO A 117 5.18 9.14 17.83
C PRO A 117 4.31 10.05 18.71
N ASP A 118 3.00 9.84 18.73
CA ASP A 118 2.18 10.30 19.85
C ASP A 118 1.02 9.33 20.11
N GLY A 119 1.41 8.14 20.53
CA GLY A 119 0.60 7.30 21.40
C GLY A 119 1.01 7.51 22.85
N GLU A 120 1.16 8.78 23.30
CA GLU A 120 1.39 9.05 24.71
C GLU A 120 0.05 8.98 25.45
N GLN A 121 -0.01 8.03 26.39
CA GLN A 121 -1.20 7.61 27.10
C GLN A 121 -1.84 8.77 27.87
N GLN A 122 -3.05 9.16 27.52
CA GLN A 122 -3.91 9.95 28.40
C GLN A 122 -4.37 9.07 29.58
N GLY A 123 -3.66 9.16 30.71
CA GLY A 123 -4.17 8.80 32.04
C GLY A 123 -4.42 10.09 32.85
N PRO A 124 -5.63 10.33 33.39
CA PRO A 124 -5.97 11.60 34.04
C PRO A 124 -5.35 11.72 35.46
N PRO A 125 -5.39 12.93 36.07
CA PRO A 125 -4.43 13.39 37.10
C PRO A 125 -4.61 12.80 38.50
#